data_AF-A0A925YCE8-F1
#
_entry.id   AF-A0A925YCE8-F1
#
_cell.length_a   1.000
_cell.length_b   1.000
_cell.length_c   1.000
_cell.angle_alpha   90.00
_cell.angle_beta   90.00
_cell.angle_gamma   90.00
#
_symmetry.space_group_name_H-M   'P 1'
#
loop_
_entity.id
_entity.type
_entity.pdbx_description
1 polymer ?
#
loop_
_entity_poly.entity_id
_entity_poly.type
_entity_poly.pdbx_seq_one_letter_code
_entity_poly.pdbx_strand_id
1 'polypeptide(L)' 'GKARDDASAITQIEFAVDGGDFQLVAPTDGIADDLYEPFSIHLPALPRGPHAVAVRITDSADNVGAAQITVKAP' A
#
# COMPACT_ATOMS: atom_id res chain seq x y z
N GLY A 1 -3.18 -6.93 1.87
CA GLY A 1 -3.26 -6.74 0.42
C GLY A 1 -2.20 -7.58 -0.26
N LYS A 2 -2.16 -7.52 -1.59
CA LYS A 2 -1.07 -8.09 -2.39
C LYS A 2 -0.70 -7.10 -3.47
N ALA A 3 0.59 -6.96 -3.73
CA ALA A 3 1.12 -6.22 -4.85
C ALA A 3 1.80 -7.21 -5.80
N ARG A 4 1.69 -6.97 -7.10
CA ARG A 4 2.30 -7.83 -8.12
C ARG A 4 2.70 -7.01 -9.34
N ASP A 5 3.92 -7.21 -9.78
CA ASP A 5 4.40 -6.83 -11.11
C ASP A 5 4.95 -8.08 -11.80
N ASP A 6 4.77 -8.20 -13.11
CA ASP A 6 5.18 -9.40 -13.84
C ASP A 6 6.62 -9.32 -14.40
N ALA A 7 7.27 -8.15 -14.34
CA ALA A 7 8.55 -7.89 -15.00
C ALA A 7 9.68 -7.43 -14.07
N SER A 8 9.36 -6.77 -12.96
CA SER A 8 10.34 -6.16 -12.06
C SER A 8 9.92 -6.28 -10.59
N ALA A 9 10.92 -6.39 -9.71
CA ALA A 9 10.68 -6.59 -8.29
C ALA A 9 10.02 -5.36 -7.67
N ILE A 10 9.09 -5.58 -6.75
CA ILE A 10 8.50 -4.51 -5.96
C ILE A 10 9.53 -4.06 -4.94
N THR A 11 9.74 -2.75 -4.84
CA THR A 11 10.76 -2.16 -3.95
C THR A 11 10.13 -1.29 -2.86
N GLN A 12 8.91 -0.81 -3.08
CA GLN A 12 8.24 0.07 -2.14
C GLN A 12 6.73 -0.13 -2.14
N ILE A 13 6.15 -0.20 -0.93
CA ILE A 13 4.70 -0.24 -0.70
C ILE A 13 4.39 0.91 0.25
N GLU A 14 3.44 1.76 -0.12
CA GLU A 14 3.04 2.90 0.71
C GLU A 14 1.52 3.01 0.77
N PHE A 15 1.00 3.59 1.85
CA PHE A 15 -0.41 3.93 1.96
C PHE A 15 -0.64 5.35 2.48
N ALA A 16 -1.78 5.93 2.13
CA ALA A 16 -2.24 7.21 2.64
C ALA A 16 -3.72 7.11 3.02
N VAL A 17 -4.11 7.87 4.04
CA VAL A 17 -5.51 7.99 4.48
C VAL A 17 -6.00 9.39 4.15
N ASP A 18 -7.17 9.49 3.52
CA ASP A 18 -7.86 10.72 3.14
C ASP A 18 -6.99 11.74 2.38
N GLY A 19 -6.05 11.25 1.57
CA GLY A 19 -5.15 12.10 0.79
C GLY A 19 -4.03 12.76 1.60
N GLY A 20 -3.78 12.28 2.83
CA GLY A 20 -2.62 12.67 3.63
C GLY A 20 -1.30 12.10 3.09
N ASP A 21 -0.25 12.22 3.89
CA ASP A 21 1.09 11.76 3.51
C ASP A 21 1.15 10.24 3.33
N PHE A 22 1.93 9.80 2.35
CA PHE A 22 2.23 8.39 2.14
C PHE A 22 3.18 7.87 3.23
N GLN A 23 2.83 6.72 3.78
CA GLN A 23 3.56 6.02 4.82
C GLN A 23 4.02 4.66 4.30
N LEU A 24 5.28 4.30 4.58
CA LEU A 24 5.86 3.03 4.16
C LEU A 24 5.15 1.86 4.85
N VAL A 25 4.91 0.80 4.08
CA VAL A 25 4.37 -0.47 4.53
C VAL A 25 5.43 -1.54 4.27
N ALA A 26 5.86 -2.22 5.33
CA ALA A 26 6.69 -3.41 5.16
C ALA A 26 5.84 -4.56 4.60
N PRO A 27 6.36 -5.35 3.66
CA PRO A 27 5.72 -6.59 3.27
C PRO A 27 5.75 -7.59 4.44
N THR A 28 4.83 -8.55 4.41
CA THR A 28 4.61 -9.47 5.53
C THR A 28 5.58 -10.64 5.59
N ASP A 29 6.32 -10.88 4.50
CA ASP A 29 7.40 -11.86 4.37
C ASP A 29 8.80 -11.27 4.56
N GLY A 30 8.93 -9.95 4.63
CA GLY A 30 10.09 -9.27 5.21
C GLY A 30 10.54 -8.04 4.43
N ILE A 31 11.20 -8.26 3.29
CA ILE A 31 11.82 -7.22 2.48
C ILE A 31 11.07 -7.14 1.16
N ALA A 32 10.92 -5.93 0.61
CA ALA A 32 10.36 -5.75 -0.73
C ALA A 32 11.45 -5.98 -1.78
N ASP A 33 11.51 -7.19 -2.32
CA ASP A 33 12.47 -7.61 -3.34
C ASP A 33 11.95 -8.68 -4.32
N ASP A 34 10.66 -9.04 -4.23
CA ASP A 34 10.01 -10.01 -5.11
C ASP A 34 9.02 -9.37 -6.10
N LEU A 35 8.69 -10.12 -7.15
CA LEU A 35 7.61 -9.77 -8.12
C LEU A 35 6.22 -9.73 -7.46
N TYR A 36 6.08 -10.42 -6.33
CA TYR A 36 4.84 -10.55 -5.58
C TYR A 36 5.14 -10.24 -4.12
N GLU A 37 4.44 -9.25 -3.58
CA GLU A 37 4.63 -8.82 -2.20
C GLU A 37 3.30 -8.84 -1.44
N PRO A 38 3.13 -9.74 -0.45
CA PRO A 38 2.02 -9.67 0.49
C PRO A 38 2.28 -8.56 1.52
N PHE A 39 1.24 -7.79 1.86
CA PHE A 39 1.39 -6.71 2.85
C PHE A 39 0.15 -6.55 3.73
N SER A 40 0.30 -5.92 4.90
CA SER A 40 -0.83 -5.59 5.78
C SER A 40 -0.71 -4.16 6.28
N ILE A 41 -1.82 -3.41 6.21
CA ILE A 41 -1.89 -2.03 6.66
C ILE A 41 -2.72 -1.98 7.93
N HIS A 42 -2.12 -1.44 9.00
CA HIS A 42 -2.82 -1.14 10.23
C HIS A 42 -3.18 0.34 10.22
N LEU A 43 -4.47 0.64 10.06
CA LEU A 43 -4.93 2.02 10.05
C LEU A 43 -4.90 2.58 11.48
N PRO A 44 -4.55 3.86 11.65
CA PRO A 44 -4.71 4.53 12.94
C PRO A 44 -6.20 4.61 13.31
N ALA A 45 -6.50 5.04 14.54
CA ALA A 45 -7.87 5.34 14.92
C ALA A 45 -8.43 6.45 14.00
N LEU A 46 -9.49 6.14 13.27
CA LEU A 46 -10.12 7.06 12.34
C LEU A 46 -11.39 7.67 12.97
N PRO A 47 -11.72 8.93 12.65
CA PRO A 47 -13.03 9.50 12.97
C PRO A 47 -14.19 8.63 12.47
N ARG A 48 -15.39 8.81 13.01
CA ARG A 48 -16.55 8.04 12.53
C ARG A 48 -16.91 8.44 11.10
N GLY A 49 -17.12 7.46 10.22
CA GLY A 49 -17.55 7.71 8.84
C GLY A 49 -16.70 7.00 7.78
N PRO A 50 -16.94 7.32 6.49
CA PRO A 50 -16.14 6.78 5.39
C PRO A 50 -14.78 7.49 5.29
N HIS A 51 -13.74 6.70 5.05
CA HIS A 51 -12.36 7.15 4.84
C HIS A 51 -11.78 6.51 3.58
N ALA A 52 -11.03 7.29 2.80
CA ALA A 52 -10.32 6.78 1.63
C ALA A 52 -8.94 6.27 2.05
N VAL A 53 -8.60 5.04 1.66
CA VAL A 53 -7.26 4.47 1.84
C VAL A 53 -6.69 4.22 0.46
N ALA A 54 -5.68 5.01 0.11
CA ALA A 54 -4.90 4.82 -1.12
C ALA A 54 -3.66 4.00 -0.82
N VAL A 55 -3.27 3.13 -1.75
CA VAL A 55 -2.03 2.36 -1.72
C VAL A 55 -1.28 2.64 -3.02
N ARG A 56 0.02 2.87 -2.91
CA ARG A 56 0.94 3.04 -4.03
C ARG A 56 2.06 2.01 -3.93
N ILE A 57 2.41 1.43 -5.07
CA ILE A 57 3.48 0.46 -5.21
C ILE A 57 4.50 1.01 -6.22
N THR A 58 5.77 0.92 -5.89
CA THR A 58 6.88 1.23 -6.79
C THR A 58 7.70 -0.03 -7.03
N ASP A 59 8.05 -0.30 -8.28
CA ASP A 59 8.93 -1.41 -8.67
C ASP A 59 10.39 -0.96 -8.86
N SER A 60 11.28 -1.90 -9.17
CA SER A 60 12.71 -1.62 -9.38
C SER A 60 13.01 -0.91 -10.70
N ALA A 61 12.00 -0.71 -11.57
CA ALA A 61 12.09 0.04 -12.81
C ALA A 61 11.47 1.45 -12.68
N ASP A 62 11.19 1.90 -11.44
CA ASP A 62 10.55 3.17 -11.11
C ASP A 62 9.12 3.33 -11.65
N ASN A 63 8.45 2.24 -12.05
CA ASN A 63 7.02 2.32 -12.37
C ASN A 63 6.20 2.39 -11.08
N VAL A 64 5.07 3.11 -11.18
CA VAL A 64 4.19 3.35 -10.04
C VAL A 64 2.78 2.86 -10.37
N GLY A 65 2.29 1.91 -9.57
CA GLY A 65 0.90 1.47 -9.55
C GLY A 65 0.17 1.99 -8.32
N ALA A 66 -1.12 2.34 -8.45
CA ALA A 66 -1.92 2.81 -7.33
C ALA A 66 -3.33 2.23 -7.32
N ALA A 67 -3.88 2.01 -6.13
CA ALA A 67 -5.25 1.57 -5.90
C ALA A 67 -5.86 2.31 -4.69
N GLN A 68 -7.18 2.45 -4.65
CA GLN A 68 -7.87 3.08 -3.53
C GLN A 68 -9.10 2.28 -3.14
N ILE A 69 -9.35 2.19 -1.83
CA ILE A 69 -10.58 1.64 -1.26
C ILE A 69 -11.20 2.64 -0.29
N THR A 70 -12.50 2.49 -0.04
CA THR A 70 -13.19 3.21 1.04
C THR A 70 -13.44 2.25 2.20
N VAL A 71 -12.98 2.64 3.40
CA VAL A 71 -13.27 1.93 4.65
C VAL A 71 -14.24 2.76 5.48
N LYS A 72 -15.07 2.12 6.32
CA LYS A 72 -15.99 2.83 7.20
C LYS A 72 -15.63 2.55 8.66
N ALA A 73 -15.24 3.60 9.38
CA ALA A 73 -15.02 3.55 10.81
C ALA A 73 -16.35 3.60 11.58
N PRO A 74 -16.49 2.80 12.66
CA PRO A 74 -17.75 2.59 13.38
C PRO A 74 -18.29 3.82 14.11
#